data_AF-A0A6G3ZQH9-F1
#
_entry.id   AF-A0A6G3ZQH9-F1
#
_cell.length_a   1.000
_cell.length_b   1.000
_cell.length_c   1.000
_cell.angle_alpha   90.00
_cell.angle_beta   90.00
_cell.angle_gamma   90.00
#
_symmetry.space_group_name_H-M   'P 1'
#
loop_
_entity.id
_entity.type
_entity.pdbx_description
1 polymer ?
#
loop_
_entity_poly.entity_id
_entity_poly.type
_entity_poly.pdbx_seq_one_letter_code
_entity_poly.pdbx_strand_id
1 'polypeptide(L)'
;MTQAIEEFGPDLAEAIPETFDVCGDCGTPTIQLSSHTCPDSDTVDEPTREDLNARIDNDSYPAQETVLVIETTGQRSYAYHETNENDNPLCPVNHDGLKELARTEAQRQRYAPCQFCHRIRDANQEVTGQ
;
A
#
# COMPACT_ATOMS: atom_id res chain seq x y z
N MET A 1 26.39 -16.22 -45.86
CA MET A 1 26.46 -14.85 -45.34
C MET A 1 25.23 -14.66 -44.46
N THR A 2 25.45 -14.73 -43.16
CA THR A 2 24.45 -14.70 -42.10
C THR A 2 23.94 -13.27 -41.97
N GLN A 3 22.65 -13.03 -42.20
CA GLN A 3 22.05 -11.73 -41.94
C GLN A 3 21.60 -11.68 -40.48
N ALA A 4 22.13 -10.69 -39.78
CA ALA A 4 21.92 -10.45 -38.37
C ALA A 4 20.47 -10.09 -38.09
N ILE A 5 19.95 -10.70 -37.04
CA ILE A 5 18.80 -10.27 -36.24
C ILE A 5 19.08 -8.85 -35.73
N GLU A 6 18.40 -7.85 -36.32
CA GLU A 6 18.40 -6.49 -35.79
C GLU A 6 17.63 -6.44 -34.47
N GLU A 7 18.26 -5.72 -33.56
CA GLU A 7 18.08 -5.70 -32.12
C GLU A 7 16.80 -4.97 -31.68
N PHE A 8 16.15 -5.55 -30.66
CA PHE A 8 15.49 -4.90 -29.53
C PHE A 8 14.73 -3.60 -29.80
N GLY A 9 13.40 -3.70 -29.89
CA GLY A 9 12.50 -2.57 -29.65
C GLY A 9 12.75 -1.97 -28.26
N PRO A 10 12.39 -0.69 -28.05
CA PRO A 10 12.76 0.05 -26.85
C PRO A 10 12.36 -0.75 -25.61
N ASP A 11 13.36 -0.99 -24.77
CA ASP A 11 13.23 -1.70 -23.51
C ASP A 11 12.11 -1.03 -22.70
N LEU A 12 10.97 -1.71 -22.52
CA LEU A 12 9.85 -1.17 -21.76
C LEU A 12 10.24 -0.87 -20.31
N ALA A 13 11.37 -1.37 -19.79
CA ALA A 13 11.86 -1.02 -18.46
C ALA A 13 12.46 0.39 -18.40
N GLU A 14 12.90 0.96 -19.53
CA GLU A 14 13.41 2.34 -19.60
C GLU A 14 12.30 3.38 -19.81
N ALA A 15 11.09 2.97 -20.22
CA ALA A 15 10.01 3.90 -20.59
C ALA A 15 8.91 4.10 -19.52
N ILE A 16 8.95 3.37 -18.40
CA ILE A 16 7.84 3.34 -17.43
C ILE A 16 8.10 4.06 -16.08
N PRO A 17 9.32 4.20 -15.52
CA PRO A 17 9.45 4.72 -14.15
C PRO A 17 9.25 6.24 -14.05
N GLU A 18 9.34 7.00 -15.14
CA GLU A 18 9.20 8.47 -15.10
C GLU A 18 7.76 8.97 -15.19
N THR A 19 6.75 8.13 -15.44
CA THR A 19 5.36 8.61 -15.60
C THR A 19 4.53 8.58 -14.31
N PHE A 20 5.00 7.90 -13.26
CA PHE A 20 4.28 7.72 -12.00
C PHE A 20 4.99 8.47 -10.86
N ASP A 21 4.37 9.53 -10.36
CA ASP A 21 4.81 10.28 -9.18
C ASP A 21 3.89 9.95 -7.99
N VAL A 22 4.43 9.85 -6.78
CA VAL A 22 3.61 9.59 -5.58
C VAL A 22 3.19 10.93 -4.99
N CYS A 23 1.89 11.15 -4.82
CA CYS A 23 1.43 12.36 -4.17
C CYS A 23 2.03 12.47 -2.76
N GLY A 24 2.82 13.52 -2.51
CA GLY A 24 3.47 13.72 -1.21
C GLY A 24 2.52 14.00 -0.04
N ASP A 25 1.24 14.28 -0.32
CA ASP A 25 0.23 14.61 0.68
C ASP A 25 -0.58 13.38 1.13
N CYS A 26 -1.07 12.57 0.18
CA CYS A 26 -1.90 11.39 0.48
C CYS A 26 -1.35 10.06 -0.05
N GLY A 27 -0.10 10.03 -0.57
CA GLY A 27 0.62 8.81 -0.90
C GLY A 27 0.07 8.02 -2.11
N THR A 28 -0.92 8.56 -2.82
CA THR A 28 -1.53 7.92 -3.99
C THR A 28 -0.60 8.04 -5.21
N PRO A 29 -0.37 6.97 -5.99
CA PRO A 29 0.36 7.05 -7.24
C PRO A 29 -0.45 7.89 -8.23
N THR A 30 0.18 8.94 -8.73
CA THR A 30 -0.35 9.88 -9.71
C THR A 30 0.43 9.69 -11.01
N ILE A 31 -0.27 9.78 -12.15
CA ILE A 31 0.42 9.90 -13.42
C ILE A 31 0.75 11.38 -13.58
N GLN A 32 1.96 11.77 -13.98
CA GLN A 32 2.37 13.20 -14.11
C GLN A 32 1.40 14.07 -14.95
N LEU A 33 0.50 13.45 -15.73
CA LEU A 33 -0.51 14.10 -16.57
C LEU A 33 -1.90 14.19 -15.92
N SER A 34 -2.12 13.61 -14.75
CA SER A 34 -3.42 13.55 -14.07
C SER A 34 -3.42 14.49 -12.87
N SER A 35 -4.27 15.51 -12.90
CA SER A 35 -4.58 16.34 -11.72
C SER A 35 -5.23 15.45 -10.65
N HIS A 36 -4.40 14.90 -9.76
CA HIS A 36 -4.87 14.18 -8.59
C HIS A 36 -5.33 15.20 -7.55
N THR A 37 -6.56 15.06 -7.08
CA THR A 37 -7.05 15.76 -5.89
C THR A 37 -7.00 14.76 -4.74
N CYS A 38 -6.18 15.02 -3.73
CA CYS A 38 -6.22 14.21 -2.51
C CYS A 38 -7.63 14.33 -1.91
N PRO A 39 -8.24 13.20 -1.51
CA PRO A 39 -9.50 13.25 -0.80
C PRO A 39 -9.33 14.11 0.45
N ASP A 40 -10.15 15.15 0.58
CA ASP A 40 -10.14 15.99 1.77
C ASP A 40 -10.61 15.15 2.95
N SER A 41 -9.80 15.06 4.01
CA SER A 41 -10.07 14.23 5.18
C SER A 41 -11.39 14.59 5.89
N ASP A 42 -11.91 15.80 5.68
CA ASP A 42 -13.20 16.26 6.21
C ASP A 42 -14.40 15.77 5.37
N THR A 43 -14.14 15.41 4.10
CA THR A 43 -15.17 15.02 3.11
C THR A 43 -15.24 13.52 2.85
N VAL A 44 -14.25 12.75 3.27
CA VAL A 44 -14.28 11.28 3.20
C VAL A 44 -15.04 10.71 4.39
N ASP A 45 -16.10 9.97 4.09
CA ASP A 45 -16.87 9.25 5.11
C ASP A 45 -15.96 8.26 5.83
N GLU A 46 -16.01 8.25 7.17
CA GLU A 46 -15.27 7.28 7.96
C GLU A 46 -15.74 5.86 7.59
N PRO A 47 -14.82 4.88 7.46
CA PRO A 47 -15.22 3.52 7.15
C PRO A 47 -16.17 3.00 8.23
N THR A 48 -17.29 2.43 7.81
CA THR A 48 -18.26 1.85 8.75
C THR A 48 -17.63 0.65 9.46
N ARG A 49 -18.21 0.28 10.60
CA ARG A 49 -17.79 -0.93 11.32
C ARG A 49 -17.94 -2.19 10.47
N GLU A 50 -18.95 -2.23 9.60
CA GLU A 50 -19.17 -3.34 8.67
C GLU A 50 -18.07 -3.40 7.61
N ASP A 51 -17.65 -2.25 7.06
CA ASP A 51 -16.50 -2.16 6.13
C ASP A 51 -15.21 -2.68 6.77
N LEU A 52 -14.89 -2.22 7.98
CA LEU A 52 -13.68 -2.63 8.69
C LEU A 52 -13.68 -4.14 8.95
N ASN A 53 -14.81 -4.70 9.39
CA ASN A 53 -14.93 -6.14 9.63
C ASN A 53 -14.80 -6.94 8.32
N ALA A 54 -15.43 -6.49 7.23
CA ALA A 54 -15.32 -7.14 5.94
C ALA A 54 -13.87 -7.17 5.44
N ARG A 55 -13.13 -6.07 5.62
CA ARG A 55 -11.71 -6.00 5.26
C ARG A 55 -10.84 -6.92 6.11
N ILE A 56 -11.14 -7.06 7.41
CA ILE A 56 -10.44 -8.00 8.29
C ILE A 56 -10.76 -9.45 7.91
N ASP A 57 -12.01 -9.78 7.58
CA ASP A 57 -12.43 -11.14 7.18
C ASP A 57 -11.80 -11.57 5.85
N ASN A 58 -11.60 -10.64 4.92
CA ASN A 58 -10.94 -10.89 3.64
C ASN A 58 -9.41 -10.89 3.73
N ASP A 59 -8.83 -10.58 4.88
CA ASP A 59 -7.38 -10.59 5.07
C ASP A 59 -6.84 -12.02 5.17
N SER A 60 -6.15 -12.46 4.11
CA SER A 60 -5.69 -13.84 3.95
C SER A 60 -4.24 -14.06 4.37
N TYR A 61 -3.52 -13.02 4.78
CA TYR A 61 -2.12 -13.12 5.15
C TYR A 61 -1.92 -13.60 6.60
N PRO A 62 -0.73 -14.12 6.96
CA PRO A 62 -0.52 -14.78 8.25
C PRO A 62 -0.77 -13.90 9.48
N ALA A 63 -1.61 -14.41 10.41
CA ALA A 63 -2.02 -13.75 11.65
C ALA A 63 -0.89 -13.31 12.60
N GLN A 64 0.29 -13.92 12.47
CA GLN A 64 1.45 -13.71 13.33
C GLN A 64 2.45 -12.69 12.79
N GLU A 65 2.23 -12.16 11.59
CA GLU A 65 3.10 -11.13 11.02
C GLU A 65 2.99 -9.82 11.81
N THR A 66 4.11 -9.11 11.89
CA THR A 66 4.18 -7.77 12.47
C THR A 66 3.56 -6.78 11.48
N VAL A 67 2.71 -5.90 12.01
CA VAL A 67 2.10 -4.79 11.29
C VAL A 67 2.25 -3.50 12.10
N LEU A 68 2.20 -2.36 11.42
CA LEU A 68 2.33 -1.04 12.02
C LEU A 68 0.97 -0.36 12.13
N VAL A 69 0.63 0.17 13.30
CA VAL A 69 -0.58 0.97 13.50
C VAL A 69 -0.22 2.39 13.90
N ILE A 70 -1.03 3.36 13.45
CA ILE A 70 -0.88 4.75 13.89
C ILE A 70 -1.79 4.97 15.11
N GLU A 71 -1.18 5.16 16.29
CA GLU A 71 -1.88 5.53 17.52
C GLU A 71 -2.00 7.07 17.66
N THR A 72 -2.61 7.77 16.69
CA THR A 72 -2.79 9.23 16.83
C THR A 72 -4.06 9.56 17.62
N THR A 73 -3.91 10.28 18.73
CA THR A 73 -4.99 10.98 19.42
C THR A 73 -5.50 12.14 18.56
N GLY A 74 -6.51 11.92 17.72
CA GLY A 74 -7.26 13.00 17.07
C GLY A 74 -7.80 12.69 15.68
N GLN A 75 -7.07 11.89 14.89
CA GLN A 75 -7.54 11.32 13.63
C GLN A 75 -7.43 9.81 13.75
N ARG A 76 -8.57 9.13 13.77
CA ARG A 76 -8.63 7.70 13.98
C ARG A 76 -8.10 7.00 12.74
N SER A 77 -6.83 6.59 12.77
CA SER A 77 -6.35 5.61 11.81
C SER A 77 -7.06 4.30 12.15
N TYR A 78 -7.89 3.82 11.23
CA TYR A 78 -8.54 2.50 11.34
C TYR A 78 -7.78 1.45 10.53
N ALA A 79 -6.52 1.74 10.17
CA ALA A 79 -5.71 0.90 9.31
C ALA A 79 -4.46 0.41 10.04
N TYR A 80 -4.10 -0.85 9.82
CA TYR A 80 -2.73 -1.33 10.03
C TYR A 80 -1.99 -1.38 8.69
N HIS A 81 -0.69 -1.16 8.74
CA HIS A 81 0.21 -1.08 7.60
C HIS A 81 1.17 -2.27 7.63
N GLU A 82 1.27 -2.93 6.50
CA GLU A 82 2.19 -4.06 6.32
C GLU A 82 3.64 -3.56 6.29
N THR A 83 4.58 -4.38 6.75
CA THR A 83 6.01 -4.07 6.69
C THR A 83 6.72 -4.78 5.55
N ASN A 84 7.84 -4.21 5.10
CA ASN A 84 8.82 -4.87 4.25
C ASN A 84 9.87 -5.62 5.09
N GLU A 85 10.85 -6.20 4.39
CA GLU A 85 11.96 -6.97 4.97
C GLU A 85 12.84 -6.16 5.94
N ASN A 86 12.73 -4.83 5.91
CA ASN A 86 13.48 -3.90 6.75
C ASN A 86 12.60 -3.27 7.84
N ASP A 87 11.44 -3.88 8.15
CA ASP A 87 10.46 -3.41 9.13
C ASP A 87 9.90 -2.00 8.84
N ASN A 88 10.01 -1.54 7.59
CA ASN A 88 9.43 -0.27 7.15
C ASN A 88 8.04 -0.53 6.54
N PRO A 89 7.08 0.40 6.67
CA PRO A 89 5.78 0.30 6.01
C PRO A 89 5.94 0.12 4.49
N LEU A 90 5.14 -0.78 3.90
CA LEU A 90 5.09 -0.98 2.44
C LEU A 90 4.53 0.24 1.71
N CYS A 91 3.66 1.01 2.35
CA CYS A 91 3.07 2.21 1.80
C CYS A 91 3.83 3.48 2.25
N PRO A 92 3.73 4.60 1.51
CA PRO A 92 4.35 5.88 1.87
C PRO A 92 3.58 6.60 3.00
N VAL A 93 3.31 5.90 4.10
CA VAL A 93 2.69 6.47 5.30
C VAL A 93 3.76 7.14 6.17
N ASN A 94 3.39 8.14 6.96
CA ASN A 94 4.32 8.74 7.91
C ASN A 94 4.73 7.71 8.98
N HIS A 95 6.04 7.58 9.20
CA HIS A 95 6.62 6.61 10.13
C HIS A 95 6.58 7.10 11.59
N ASP A 96 6.34 8.40 11.82
CA ASP A 96 6.32 8.97 13.15
C ASP A 96 5.09 8.48 13.94
N GLY A 97 5.32 7.97 15.16
CA GLY A 97 4.23 7.48 16.02
C GLY A 97 3.62 6.13 15.61
N LEU A 98 4.29 5.36 14.74
CA LEU A 98 3.89 3.99 14.44
C LEU A 98 4.20 3.04 15.61
N LYS A 99 3.29 2.10 15.85
CA LYS A 99 3.45 1.02 16.82
C LYS A 99 3.34 -0.33 16.15
N GLU A 100 4.26 -1.21 16.51
CA GLU A 100 4.27 -2.60 16.06
C GLU A 100 3.26 -3.43 16.86
N LEU A 101 2.43 -4.18 16.14
CA LEU A 101 1.50 -5.17 16.68
C LEU A 101 1.58 -6.44 15.84
N ALA A 102 1.24 -7.58 16.44
CA ALA A 102 0.89 -8.75 15.63
C ALA A 102 -0.41 -8.45 14.86
N ARG A 103 -0.52 -8.89 13.60
CA ARG A 103 -1.70 -8.72 12.75
C ARG A 103 -2.99 -9.08 13.47
N THR A 104 -3.04 -10.24 14.14
CA THR A 104 -4.22 -10.66 14.92
C THR A 104 -4.59 -9.67 16.03
N GLU A 105 -3.60 -9.04 16.65
CA GLU A 105 -3.81 -8.07 17.72
C GLU A 105 -4.31 -6.74 17.17
N ALA A 106 -3.77 -6.29 16.04
CA ALA A 106 -4.28 -5.14 15.30
C ALA A 106 -5.75 -5.36 14.86
N GLN A 107 -6.07 -6.53 14.30
CA GLN A 107 -7.43 -6.90 13.90
C GLN A 107 -8.40 -6.94 15.11
N ARG A 108 -7.96 -7.47 16.27
CA ARG A 108 -8.76 -7.44 17.53
C ARG A 108 -9.03 -6.02 18.01
N GLN A 109 -8.07 -5.12 17.81
CA GLN A 109 -8.20 -3.70 18.10
C GLN A 109 -8.97 -2.93 17.01
N ARG A 110 -9.48 -3.63 15.98
CA ARG A 110 -10.28 -3.12 14.87
C ARG A 110 -9.52 -2.26 13.86
N TYR A 111 -8.20 -2.43 13.81
CA TYR A 111 -7.46 -1.97 12.65
C TYR A 111 -7.74 -2.93 11.49
N ALA A 112 -8.14 -2.38 10.35
CA ALA A 112 -8.35 -3.11 9.10
C ALA A 112 -7.08 -3.02 8.22
N PRO A 113 -6.86 -3.94 7.27
CA PRO A 113 -5.70 -3.88 6.39
C PRO A 113 -5.67 -2.61 5.55
N CYS A 114 -4.54 -1.91 5.52
CA CYS A 114 -4.31 -0.83 4.57
C CYS A 114 -4.45 -1.37 3.14
N GLN A 115 -5.43 -0.83 2.41
CA GLN A 115 -5.73 -1.29 1.05
C GLN A 115 -4.57 -1.02 0.09
N PHE A 116 -3.77 0.03 0.34
CA PHE A 116 -2.59 0.31 -0.46
C PHE A 116 -1.47 -0.71 -0.22
N CYS A 117 -1.22 -1.07 1.04
CA CYS A 117 -0.28 -2.14 1.40
C CYS A 117 -0.67 -3.48 0.77
N HIS A 118 -1.96 -3.85 0.82
CA HIS A 118 -2.45 -5.08 0.18
C HIS A 118 -2.19 -5.08 -1.33
N ARG A 119 -2.54 -4.00 -2.04
CA ARG A 119 -2.26 -3.91 -3.48
C ARG A 119 -0.78 -4.09 -3.83
N ILE A 120 0.11 -3.49 -3.04
CA ILE A 120 1.56 -3.66 -3.22
C ILE A 120 1.96 -5.12 -2.98
N ARG A 121 1.44 -5.72 -1.90
CA ARG A 121 1.76 -7.09 -1.53
C ARG A 121 1.26 -8.10 -2.56
N ASP A 122 0.04 -7.94 -3.07
CA ASP A 122 -0.52 -8.75 -4.15
C ASP A 122 0.33 -8.62 -5.42
N ALA A 123 0.66 -7.39 -5.84
CA ALA A 123 1.50 -7.16 -7.01
C ALA A 123 2.88 -7.82 -6.89
N ASN A 124 3.49 -7.80 -5.69
CA ASN A 124 4.78 -8.46 -5.45
C ASN A 124 4.68 -9.99 -5.49
N GLN A 125 3.55 -10.58 -5.11
CA GLN A 125 3.30 -12.02 -5.23
C GLN A 125 3.13 -12.47 -6.68
N GLU A 126 2.49 -11.66 -7.53
CA GLU A 126 2.32 -11.94 -8.96
C GLU A 126 3.65 -11.92 -9.73
N VAL A 127 4.60 -11.07 -9.31
CA VAL A 127 5.95 -10.99 -9.90
C VAL A 127 6.84 -12.16 -9.47
N THR A 128 6.72 -12.63 -8.22
CA THR A 128 7.53 -13.73 -7.69
C THR A 128 6.99 -15.13 -8.04
N GLY A 129 5.76 -15.21 -8.55
CA GLY A 129 5.12 -16.44 -9.00
C GLY A 129 5.35 -16.82 -10.47
N GLN A 130 6.15 -16.06 -11.21
CA GLN A 130 6.57 -16.33 -12.60
C GLN A 130 8.00 -16.87 -12.65
#